data_AF-A0A2D5JMK9-F1
#
_entry.id   AF-A0A2D5JMK9-F1
#
_cell.length_a   1.000
_cell.length_b   1.000
_cell.length_c   1.000
_cell.angle_alpha   90.00
_cell.angle_beta   90.00
_cell.angle_gamma   90.00
#
_symmetry.space_group_name_H-M   'P 1'
#
loop_
_entity.id
_entity.type
_entity.pdbx_description
1 polymer ?
#
loop_
_entity_poly.entity_id
_entity_poly.type
_entity_poly.pdbx_seq_one_letter_code
_entity_poly.pdbx_strand_id
1 'polypeptide(L)' 'MKKSILCILCITLFSLESCVVRQVASKPNLVIVKKAPRNHQVVVIKKRKYYKWGGKYYRKTRRGYVVVRL' A
#
# COMPACT_ATOMS: atom_id res chain seq x y z
N MET A 1 51.78 7.42 -10.40
CA MET A 1 51.12 8.66 -9.92
C MET A 1 49.94 9.08 -10.80
N LYS A 2 50.13 9.32 -12.11
CA LYS A 2 49.03 9.69 -13.03
C LYS A 2 47.85 8.68 -13.09
N LYS A 3 48.13 7.36 -13.05
CA LYS A 3 47.10 6.30 -13.07
C LYS A 3 46.25 6.26 -11.79
N SER A 4 46.86 6.50 -10.64
CA SER A 4 46.18 6.50 -9.33
C SER A 4 45.23 7.70 -9.19
N ILE A 5 45.60 8.86 -9.75
CA ILE A 5 44.76 10.06 -9.79
C ILE A 5 43.52 9.81 -10.67
N LEU A 6 43.68 9.11 -11.80
CA LEU A 6 42.58 8.75 -12.68
C LEU A 6 41.55 7.83 -11.99
N CYS A 7 42.01 6.86 -11.21
CA CYS A 7 41.12 5.98 -10.45
C CYS A 7 40.30 6.74 -9.40
N ILE A 8 40.93 7.67 -8.68
CA ILE A 8 40.25 8.47 -7.64
C ILE A 8 39.16 9.36 -8.26
N LEU A 9 39.43 9.95 -9.43
CA LEU A 9 38.46 10.78 -10.16
C LEU A 9 37.25 9.97 -10.64
N CYS A 10 37.45 8.72 -11.09
CA CYS A 10 36.34 7.86 -11.52
C CYS A 10 35.45 7.44 -10.34
N ILE A 11 36.03 7.20 -9.17
CA ILE A 11 35.27 6.77 -7.98
C ILE A 11 34.38 7.91 -7.45
N THR A 12 34.89 9.14 -7.45
CA THR A 12 34.11 10.30 -6.98
C THR A 12 32.94 10.62 -7.91
N LEU A 13 33.11 10.47 -9.22
CA LEU A 13 32.03 10.65 -10.21
C LEU A 13 30.93 9.60 -10.09
N PHE A 14 31.27 8.35 -9.73
CA PHE A 14 30.29 7.26 -9.57
C PHE A 14 29.45 7.36 -8.30
N SER A 15 29.85 8.21 -7.34
CA SER A 15 29.22 8.32 -6.02
C SER A 15 27.97 9.21 -6.01
N LEU A 16 27.76 10.01 -7.06
CA LEU A 16 26.70 11.03 -7.12
C LEU A 16 25.33 10.49 -7.58
N GLU A 17 25.26 9.26 -8.10
CA GLU A 17 24.04 8.68 -8.69
C GLU A 17 23.12 7.96 -7.67
N SER A 18 23.50 7.87 -6.38
CA SER A 18 22.84 6.97 -5.41
C SER A 18 21.59 7.56 -4.71
N CYS A 19 21.17 8.79 -5.05
CA CYS A 19 20.01 9.43 -4.41
C CYS A 19 18.66 9.00 -5.02
N VAL A 20 18.35 7.70 -4.96
CA VAL A 20 16.99 7.21 -5.25
C VAL A 20 16.05 7.60 -4.10
N VAL A 21 15.15 8.55 -4.37
CA VAL A 21 14.10 8.96 -3.43
C VAL A 21 13.04 7.85 -3.33
N ARG A 22 12.83 7.33 -2.12
CA ARG A 22 11.80 6.31 -1.87
C ARG A 22 10.40 6.87 -2.12
N GLN A 23 9.77 6.40 -3.20
CA GLN A 23 8.37 6.73 -3.49
C GLN A 23 7.44 5.97 -2.54
N VAL A 24 6.74 6.68 -1.66
CA VAL A 24 5.68 6.11 -0.82
C VAL A 24 4.34 6.33 -1.55
N ALA A 25 3.64 5.24 -1.87
CA ALA A 25 2.31 5.35 -2.46
C ALA A 25 1.37 6.13 -1.54
N SER A 26 0.66 7.11 -2.09
CA SER A 26 -0.35 7.87 -1.35
C SER A 26 -1.44 6.92 -0.82
N LYS A 27 -1.93 7.20 0.39
CA LYS A 27 -3.00 6.39 1.00
C LYS A 27 -4.28 6.55 0.16
N PRO A 28 -4.96 5.43 -0.19
CA PRO A 28 -6.24 5.53 -0.90
C PRO A 28 -7.27 6.27 -0.03
N ASN A 29 -8.09 7.10 -0.66
CA ASN A 29 -9.23 7.72 0.00
C ASN A 29 -10.32 6.66 0.23
N LEU A 30 -10.29 6.02 1.40
CA LEU A 30 -11.19 4.94 1.75
C LEU A 30 -12.45 5.49 2.42
N VAL A 31 -13.61 5.21 1.84
CA VAL A 31 -14.89 5.47 2.50
C VAL A 31 -15.10 4.45 3.60
N ILE A 32 -15.14 4.93 4.86
CA ILE A 32 -15.34 4.09 6.05
C ILE A 32 -16.80 4.16 6.47
N VAL A 33 -17.47 3.00 6.48
CA VAL A 33 -18.82 2.86 7.02
C VAL A 33 -18.70 2.52 8.50
N LYS A 34 -19.15 3.43 9.39
CA LYS A 34 -19.03 3.24 10.85
C LYS A 34 -19.87 2.08 11.38
N LYS A 35 -21.09 1.91 10.86
CA LYS A 35 -22.06 0.90 11.32
C LYS A 35 -22.58 0.09 10.15
N ALA A 36 -22.52 -1.24 10.25
CA ALA A 36 -23.12 -2.13 9.27
C ALA A 36 -24.66 -2.07 9.34
N PRO A 37 -25.37 -2.19 8.20
CA PRO A 37 -26.83 -2.33 8.18
C PRO A 37 -27.28 -3.56 8.97
N ARG A 38 -28.54 -3.57 9.46
CA ARG A 38 -29.08 -4.74 10.20
C ARG A 38 -29.11 -6.01 9.33
N ASN A 39 -29.48 -5.87 8.07
CA ASN A 39 -29.69 -7.00 7.15
C ASN A 39 -28.44 -7.35 6.32
N HIS A 40 -27.24 -7.14 6.89
CA HIS A 40 -26.00 -7.51 6.20
C HIS A 40 -25.80 -9.03 6.24
N GLN A 41 -25.16 -9.56 5.20
CA GLN A 41 -24.80 -10.97 5.12
C GLN A 41 -23.32 -11.15 5.47
N VAL A 42 -22.99 -12.25 6.14
CA VAL A 42 -21.62 -12.63 6.44
C VAL A 42 -21.23 -13.76 5.49
N VAL A 43 -20.16 -13.55 4.74
CA VAL A 43 -19.66 -14.50 3.73
C VAL A 43 -18.20 -14.81 3.98
N VAL A 44 -17.82 -16.08 3.81
CA VAL A 44 -16.42 -16.52 3.98
C VAL A 44 -15.87 -16.90 2.61
N ILE A 45 -14.82 -16.23 2.17
CA ILE A 45 -14.15 -16.50 0.89
C ILE A 45 -12.67 -16.73 1.18
N LYS A 46 -12.12 -17.85 0.70
CA LYS A 46 -10.71 -18.23 0.92
C LYS A 46 -10.30 -18.12 2.41
N LYS A 47 -11.15 -18.64 3.31
CA LYS A 47 -10.96 -18.62 4.78
C LYS A 47 -10.97 -17.21 5.41
N ARG A 48 -11.42 -16.17 4.68
CA ARG A 48 -11.52 -14.79 5.18
C ARG A 48 -12.99 -14.36 5.28
N LYS A 49 -13.33 -13.72 6.39
CA LYS A 49 -14.68 -13.19 6.66
C LYS A 49 -14.89 -11.84 6.00
N TYR A 50 -15.95 -11.75 5.20
CA TYR A 50 -16.41 -10.52 4.55
C TYR A 50 -17.87 -10.28 4.91
N TYR A 51 -18.27 -9.01 4.79
CA TYR A 51 -19.62 -8.56 5.07
C TYR A 51 -20.21 -8.01 3.78
N LYS A 52 -21.38 -8.49 3.36
CA LYS A 52 -22.01 -8.14 2.08
C LYS A 52 -23.32 -7.40 2.33
N TRP A 53 -23.46 -6.24 1.70
CA TRP A 53 -24.73 -5.50 1.64
C TRP A 53 -24.72 -4.57 0.43
N GLY A 54 -25.90 -4.26 -0.12
CA GLY A 54 -26.03 -3.36 -1.28
C GLY A 54 -25.17 -3.77 -2.48
N GLY A 55 -24.98 -5.07 -2.71
CA GLY A 55 -24.14 -5.61 -3.78
C GLY A 55 -22.62 -5.47 -3.59
N LYS A 56 -22.16 -4.84 -2.51
CA LYS A 56 -20.74 -4.60 -2.22
C LYS A 56 -20.22 -5.51 -1.12
N TYR A 57 -18.92 -5.75 -1.14
CA TYR A 57 -18.21 -6.50 -0.10
C TYR A 57 -17.42 -5.56 0.79
N TYR A 58 -17.38 -5.89 2.07
CA TYR A 58 -16.77 -5.07 3.09
C TYR A 58 -15.88 -5.91 4.02
N ARG A 59 -14.79 -5.29 4.47
CA ARG A 59 -13.90 -5.84 5.49
C ARG A 59 -13.99 -5.02 6.76
N LYS A 60 -14.12 -5.69 7.90
CA LYS A 60 -14.11 -5.05 9.21
C LYS A 60 -12.69 -4.58 9.56
N THR A 61 -12.59 -3.36 10.07
CA THR A 61 -11.37 -2.69 10.55
C THR A 61 -11.62 -2.09 11.93
N ARG A 62 -10.58 -1.58 12.59
CA ARG A 62 -10.73 -0.88 13.89
C ARG A 62 -11.62 0.36 13.81
N ARG A 63 -11.70 1.02 12.65
CA ARG A 63 -12.46 2.26 12.46
C ARG A 63 -13.87 2.05 11.88
N GLY A 64 -14.23 0.82 11.50
CA GLY A 64 -15.49 0.52 10.83
C GLY A 64 -15.29 -0.48 9.69
N TYR A 65 -16.08 -0.36 8.64
CA TYR A 65 -16.07 -1.26 7.48
C TYR A 65 -15.58 -0.53 6.23
N VAL A 66 -14.70 -1.19 5.48
CA VAL A 66 -14.11 -0.66 4.24
C VAL A 66 -14.57 -1.52 3.07
N VAL A 67 -14.97 -0.88 1.98
CA VAL A 67 -15.33 -1.57 0.72
C VAL A 67 -14.09 -2.27 0.15
N VAL A 68 -14.24 -3.53 -0.23
CA VAL A 68 -13.19 -4.30 -0.89
C VAL A 68 -13.68 -4.82 -2.24
N ARG A 69 -12.78 -4.89 -3.20
CA ARG A 69 -12.97 -5.64 -4.44
C ARG A 69 -12.44 -7.05 -4.18
N LEU A 70 -13.27 -8.07 -4.40
CA LEU A 70 -12.96 -9.48 -4.22
C LEU A 70 -12.59 -10.12 -5.55
#